data_AF-A0A9Q3XQ68-F1
#
_entry.id   AF-A0A9Q3XQ68-F1
#
_cell.length_a   1.000
_cell.length_b   1.000
_cell.length_c   1.000
_cell.angle_alpha   90.00
_cell.angle_beta   90.00
_cell.angle_gamma   90.00
#
_symmetry.space_group_name_H-M   'P 1'
#
loop_
_entity.id
_entity.type
_entity.pdbx_description
1 polymer ?
#
loop_
_entity_poly.entity_id
_entity_poly.type
_entity_poly.pdbx_seq_one_letter_code
_entity_poly.pdbx_strand_id
1 'polypeptide(L)'
;MPALGAQPASAATAVMTRVNVVIVAPVFMVLLFGTAAASVVAAVTAFLEPGTPTALVAAAAVLYVVGCLGVTVAVNVPLNDRLAASEAEWPEYLTRWTRWNHVRVIAGLGASVLFVVAGVTV
;
A
#
# COMPACT_ATOMS: atom_id res chain seq x y z
N MET A 1 -10.84 1.33 11.24
CA MET A 1 -10.21 0.67 12.41
C MET A 1 -11.12 0.76 13.64
N PRO A 2 -12.07 -0.17 13.81
CA PRO A 2 -13.13 -0.02 14.82
C PRO A 2 -12.62 0.04 16.27
N ALA A 3 -11.66 -0.82 16.63
CA ALA A 3 -11.12 -0.87 17.99
C ALA A 3 -10.45 0.44 18.42
N LEU A 4 -9.61 1.04 17.55
CA LEU A 4 -8.98 2.33 17.82
C LEU A 4 -10.01 3.48 17.81
N GLY A 5 -11.02 3.41 16.94
CA GLY A 5 -12.08 4.42 16.86
C GLY A 5 -12.97 4.51 18.10
N ALA A 6 -13.01 3.43 18.91
CA ALA A 6 -13.73 3.41 20.18
C ALA A 6 -12.91 3.93 21.37
N GLN A 7 -11.62 4.24 21.18
CA GLN A 7 -10.74 4.76 22.24
C GLN A 7 -10.78 6.29 22.30
N PRO A 8 -10.42 6.89 23.46
CA PRO A 8 -10.12 8.32 23.52
C PRO A 8 -9.05 8.71 22.49
N ALA A 9 -9.19 9.90 21.88
CA ALA A 9 -8.31 10.36 20.80
C ALA A 9 -6.81 10.36 21.18
N SER A 10 -6.49 10.70 22.42
CA SER A 10 -5.11 10.67 22.93
C SER A 10 -4.53 9.25 22.97
N ALA A 11 -5.29 8.28 23.51
CA ALA A 11 -4.89 6.88 23.56
C ALA A 11 -4.73 6.28 22.16
N ALA A 12 -5.67 6.57 21.26
CA ALA A 12 -5.65 6.06 19.90
C ALA A 12 -4.49 6.65 19.08
N THR A 13 -4.25 7.96 19.21
CA THR A 13 -3.10 8.65 18.60
C THR A 13 -1.78 8.08 19.10
N ALA A 14 -1.63 7.91 20.42
CA ALA A 14 -0.40 7.36 20.99
C ALA A 14 -0.08 5.96 20.46
N VAL A 15 -1.09 5.09 20.37
CA VAL A 15 -0.94 3.73 19.80
C VAL A 15 -0.58 3.81 18.32
N MET A 16 -1.33 4.58 17.53
CA MET A 16 -1.14 4.62 16.07
C MET A 16 0.20 5.24 15.69
N THR A 17 0.63 6.32 16.36
CA THR A 17 1.95 6.92 16.14
C THR A 17 3.06 5.93 16.45
N ARG A 18 2.92 5.11 17.50
CA ARG A 18 3.88 4.04 17.80
C ARG A 18 3.91 2.96 16.71
N VAL A 19 2.75 2.55 16.21
CA VAL A 19 2.65 1.60 15.08
C VAL A 19 3.33 2.17 13.84
N ASN A 20 3.11 3.44 13.52
CA ASN A 20 3.71 4.11 12.36
C ASN A 20 5.24 4.18 12.42
N VAL A 21 5.83 4.22 13.62
CA VAL A 21 7.29 4.14 13.80
C VAL A 21 7.78 2.69 13.66
N VAL A 22 7.12 1.73 14.33
CA VAL A 22 7.56 0.33 14.36
C VAL A 22 7.41 -0.37 13.00
N ILE A 23 6.44 0.03 12.18
CA ILE A 23 6.20 -0.59 10.87
C ILE A 23 7.30 -0.30 9.85
N VAL A 24 8.17 0.69 10.10
CA VAL A 24 9.35 1.00 9.29
C VAL A 24 10.48 -0.02 9.55
N ALA A 25 10.12 -1.30 9.64
CA ALA A 25 11.05 -2.39 9.81
C ALA A 25 11.65 -2.81 8.46
N PRO A 26 12.90 -3.31 8.42
CA PRO A 26 13.56 -3.72 7.17
C PRO A 26 12.74 -4.70 6.34
N VAL A 27 12.11 -5.69 6.98
CA VAL A 27 11.27 -6.68 6.30
C VAL A 27 10.09 -6.02 5.57
N PHE A 28 9.40 -5.07 6.22
CA PHE A 28 8.30 -4.36 5.59
C PHE A 28 8.78 -3.51 4.41
N MET A 29 9.93 -2.85 4.54
CA MET A 29 10.51 -2.05 3.45
C MET A 29 10.90 -2.91 2.26
N VAL A 30 11.52 -4.06 2.49
CA VAL A 30 11.86 -5.02 1.43
C VAL A 30 10.60 -5.52 0.74
N LEU A 31 9.55 -5.88 1.49
CA LEU A 31 8.30 -6.35 0.89
C LEU A 31 7.61 -5.24 0.09
N LEU A 32 7.54 -4.01 0.61
CA LEU A 32 6.87 -2.91 -0.06
C LEU A 32 7.62 -2.49 -1.33
N PHE A 33 8.89 -2.11 -1.21
CA PHE A 33 9.70 -1.61 -2.32
C PHE A 33 10.20 -2.71 -3.24
N GLY A 34 10.57 -3.87 -2.69
CA GLY A 34 11.01 -5.03 -3.47
C GLY A 34 9.90 -5.56 -4.36
N THR A 35 8.66 -5.65 -3.87
CA THR A 35 7.53 -6.06 -4.73
C THR A 35 7.23 -5.00 -5.80
N ALA A 36 7.40 -3.71 -5.51
CA ALA A 36 7.26 -2.65 -6.51
C ALA A 36 8.32 -2.76 -7.60
N ALA A 37 9.58 -2.96 -7.22
CA ALA A 37 10.68 -3.18 -8.15
C ALA A 37 10.46 -4.45 -8.99
N ALA A 38 10.10 -5.57 -8.35
CA ALA A 38 9.78 -6.82 -9.04
C ALA A 38 8.63 -6.65 -10.04
N SER A 39 7.59 -5.90 -9.66
CA SER A 39 6.46 -5.58 -10.54
C SER A 39 6.90 -4.81 -11.78
N VAL A 40 7.78 -3.82 -11.63
CA VAL A 40 8.32 -3.05 -12.75
C VAL A 40 9.19 -3.93 -13.66
N VAL A 41 10.06 -4.76 -13.07
CA VAL A 41 10.90 -5.71 -13.83
C VAL A 41 10.03 -6.70 -14.61
N ALA A 42 8.98 -7.24 -14.00
CA ALA A 42 8.03 -8.14 -14.66
C ALA A 42 7.35 -7.46 -15.85
N ALA A 43 6.89 -6.21 -15.69
CA ALA A 43 6.29 -5.47 -16.79
C ALA A 43 7.29 -5.24 -17.94
N VAL A 44 8.52 -4.79 -17.64
CA VAL A 44 9.55 -4.54 -18.65
C VAL A 44 9.90 -5.82 -19.41
N THR A 45 10.13 -6.93 -18.71
CA THR A 45 10.46 -8.22 -19.34
C THR A 45 9.32 -8.74 -20.22
N ALA A 46 8.07 -8.60 -19.79
CA ALA A 46 6.90 -8.95 -20.60
C ALA A 46 6.75 -8.11 -21.89
N PHE A 47 7.32 -6.90 -21.97
CA PHE A 47 7.35 -6.14 -23.23
C PHE A 47 8.43 -6.62 -24.21
N LEU A 48 9.47 -7.28 -23.70
CA LEU A 48 10.60 -7.75 -24.50
C LEU A 48 10.38 -9.18 -25.02
N GLU A 49 9.49 -9.94 -24.39
CA GLU A 49 9.24 -11.34 -24.70
C GLU A 49 7.88 -11.53 -25.43
N PRO A 50 7.91 -11.89 -26.73
CA PRO A 50 6.69 -12.21 -27.48
C PRO A 50 5.92 -13.39 -26.85
N GLY A 51 4.59 -13.31 -26.87
CA GLY A 51 3.71 -14.37 -26.37
C GLY A 51 3.41 -14.28 -24.87
N THR A 52 4.02 -13.34 -24.14
CA THR A 52 3.65 -13.07 -22.75
C THR A 52 2.33 -12.29 -22.66
N PRO A 53 1.54 -12.46 -21.58
CA PRO A 53 0.32 -11.69 -21.36
C PRO A 53 0.64 -10.26 -20.86
N THR A 54 1.36 -9.48 -21.67
CA THR A 54 1.94 -8.18 -21.31
C THR A 54 0.92 -7.22 -20.71
N ALA A 55 -0.32 -7.19 -21.23
CA ALA A 55 -1.37 -6.31 -20.72
C ALA A 55 -1.75 -6.61 -19.26
N LEU A 56 -1.82 -7.90 -18.88
CA LEU A 56 -2.13 -8.31 -17.51
C LEU A 56 -0.98 -7.98 -16.56
N VAL A 57 0.26 -8.27 -16.97
CA VAL A 57 1.47 -7.98 -16.19
C VAL A 57 1.65 -6.47 -15.98
N ALA A 58 1.47 -5.67 -17.04
CA ALA A 58 1.55 -4.21 -16.95
C ALA A 58 0.46 -3.64 -16.05
N ALA A 59 -0.79 -4.11 -16.17
CA ALA A 59 -1.88 -3.68 -15.30
C ALA A 59 -1.63 -4.05 -13.83
N ALA A 60 -1.12 -5.26 -13.56
CA ALA A 60 -0.74 -5.69 -12.22
C ALA A 60 0.34 -4.79 -11.61
N ALA A 61 1.37 -4.47 -12.41
CA ALA A 61 2.46 -3.61 -11.99
C ALA A 61 1.99 -2.19 -11.69
N VAL A 62 1.15 -1.61 -12.55
CA VAL A 62 0.56 -0.28 -12.32
C VAL A 62 -0.28 -0.27 -11.05
N LEU A 63 -1.13 -1.29 -10.83
CA LEU A 63 -1.94 -1.39 -9.61
C LEU A 63 -1.07 -1.43 -8.35
N TYR A 64 -0.01 -2.22 -8.34
CA TYR A 64 0.87 -2.30 -7.16
C TYR A 64 1.65 -0.99 -6.97
N VAL A 65 2.31 -0.48 -8.01
CA VAL A 65 3.15 0.72 -7.91
C VAL A 65 2.33 1.94 -7.53
N VAL A 66 1.20 2.19 -8.20
CA VAL A 66 0.37 3.38 -7.93
C VAL A 66 -0.52 3.16 -6.70
N GLY A 67 -1.22 2.03 -6.64
CA GLY A 67 -2.25 1.77 -5.64
C GLY A 67 -1.72 1.30 -4.29
N CYS A 68 -0.57 0.61 -4.22
CA CYS A 68 0.06 0.24 -2.96
C CYS A 68 1.16 1.24 -2.58
N LEU A 69 2.22 1.35 -3.40
CA LEU A 69 3.37 2.17 -3.06
C LEU A 69 3.04 3.67 -3.14
N GLY A 70 2.42 4.11 -4.23
CA GLY A 70 2.03 5.51 -4.44
C GLY A 70 1.11 6.03 -3.34
N VAL A 71 0.04 5.30 -3.01
CA VAL A 71 -0.86 5.65 -1.89
C VAL A 71 -0.12 5.69 -0.56
N THR A 72 0.83 4.76 -0.33
CA THR A 72 1.63 4.76 0.90
C THR A 72 2.43 6.04 1.04
N VAL A 73 3.22 6.38 0.02
CA VAL A 73 4.16 7.52 0.06
C VAL A 73 3.42 8.85 -0.02
N ALA A 74 2.44 8.99 -0.91
CA ALA A 74 1.78 10.27 -1.19
C ALA A 74 0.62 10.58 -0.25
N VAL A 75 0.05 9.58 0.44
CA VAL A 75 -1.13 9.76 1.29
C VAL A 75 -0.91 9.27 2.71
N ASN A 76 -0.56 7.98 2.89
CA ASN A 76 -0.49 7.43 4.24
C ASN A 76 0.66 8.03 5.07
N VAL A 77 1.85 8.21 4.49
CA VAL A 77 3.01 8.80 5.19
C VAL A 77 2.69 10.25 5.63
N PRO A 78 2.23 11.16 4.77
CA PRO A 78 1.85 12.51 5.20
C PRO A 78 0.76 12.55 6.29
N LEU A 79 -0.21 11.63 6.23
CA LEU A 79 -1.23 11.52 7.29
C LEU A 79 -0.62 11.07 8.62
N ASN A 80 0.33 10.12 8.57
CA ASN A 80 1.04 9.65 9.75
C ASN A 80 1.88 10.76 10.39
N ASP A 81 2.55 11.58 9.59
CA ASP A 81 3.37 12.70 10.06
C ASP A 81 2.50 13.79 10.70
N ARG A 82 1.34 14.11 10.10
CA ARG A 82 0.34 15.03 10.69
C ARG A 82 -0.15 14.53 12.05
N LEU A 83 -0.50 13.24 12.15
CA LEU A 83 -0.96 12.64 13.40
C LEU A 83 0.12 12.67 14.49
N ALA A 84 1.39 12.49 14.11
CA ALA A 84 2.50 12.59 15.05
C ALA A 84 2.72 14.02 15.59
N ALA A 85 2.31 15.03 14.84
CA ALA A 85 2.45 16.44 15.22
C ALA A 85 1.30 16.97 16.10
N SER A 86 0.11 16.36 16.03
CA SER A 86 -1.07 16.83 16.79
C SER A 86 -2.13 15.76 16.99
N GLU A 87 -2.56 15.57 18.24
CA GLU A 87 -3.67 14.67 18.60
C GLU A 87 -5.03 15.13 18.06
N ALA A 88 -5.18 16.43 17.74
CA ALA A 88 -6.41 16.99 17.19
C ALA A 88 -6.77 16.40 15.81
N GLU A 89 -5.81 15.75 15.15
CA GLU A 89 -5.96 15.16 13.82
C GLU A 89 -6.70 13.81 13.84
N TRP A 90 -6.89 13.18 15.01
CA TRP A 90 -7.40 11.80 15.11
C TRP A 90 -8.71 11.53 14.34
N PRO A 91 -9.78 12.36 14.44
CA PRO A 91 -11.04 12.07 13.74
C PRO A 91 -10.92 12.10 12.22
N GLU A 92 -10.20 13.08 11.65
CA GLU A 92 -9.94 13.14 10.20
C GLU A 92 -9.02 12.00 9.78
N TYR A 93 -7.94 11.80 10.54
CA TYR A 93 -6.95 10.74 10.31
C TYR A 93 -7.63 9.38 10.22
N LEU A 94 -8.43 9.00 11.23
CA LEU A 94 -9.06 7.68 11.29
C LEU A 94 -9.90 7.40 10.04
N THR A 95 -10.69 8.38 9.61
CA THR A 95 -11.56 8.25 8.44
C THR A 95 -10.75 8.18 7.15
N ARG A 96 -9.85 9.14 6.93
CA ARG A 96 -9.09 9.29 5.69
C ARG A 96 -8.08 8.17 5.53
N TRP A 97 -7.33 7.86 6.58
CA TRP A 97 -6.36 6.77 6.57
C TRP A 97 -7.05 5.43 6.32
N THR A 98 -8.18 5.14 6.98
CA THR A 98 -8.91 3.87 6.76
C THR A 98 -9.37 3.72 5.32
N ARG A 99 -9.91 4.79 4.70
CA ARG A 99 -10.33 4.78 3.29
C ARG A 99 -9.17 4.48 2.35
N TRP A 100 -8.05 5.20 2.49
CA TRP A 100 -6.88 4.98 1.64
C TRP A 100 -6.19 3.64 1.89
N ASN A 101 -6.28 3.12 3.11
CA ASN A 101 -5.82 1.76 3.40
C ASN A 101 -6.70 0.70 2.70
N HIS A 102 -8.01 0.91 2.57
CA HIS A 102 -8.84 0.03 1.74
C HIS A 102 -8.47 0.09 0.26
N VAL A 103 -8.16 1.28 -0.27
CA VAL A 103 -7.64 1.42 -1.64
C VAL A 103 -6.39 0.56 -1.85
N ARG A 104 -5.45 0.61 -0.90
CA ARG A 104 -4.24 -0.24 -0.94
C ARG A 104 -4.56 -1.73 -0.94
N VAL A 105 -5.49 -2.17 -0.11
CA VAL A 105 -5.91 -3.58 -0.06
C VAL A 105 -6.51 -4.02 -1.40
N ILE A 106 -7.43 -3.23 -1.96
CA ILE A 106 -8.07 -3.54 -3.24
C ILE A 106 -7.04 -3.55 -4.38
N ALA A 107 -6.14 -2.56 -4.42
CA ALA A 107 -5.08 -2.48 -5.42
C ALA A 107 -4.11 -3.67 -5.32
N GLY A 108 -3.68 -4.03 -4.11
CA GLY A 108 -2.79 -5.16 -3.88
C GLY A 108 -3.43 -6.50 -4.22
N LEU A 109 -4.71 -6.70 -3.88
CA LEU A 109 -5.46 -7.89 -4.29
C LEU A 109 -5.62 -7.95 -5.81
N GLY A 110 -5.98 -6.84 -6.45
CA GLY A 110 -6.10 -6.75 -7.90
C GLY A 110 -4.79 -7.07 -8.61
N ALA A 111 -3.68 -6.48 -8.16
CA ALA A 111 -2.35 -6.79 -8.67
C ALA A 111 -2.01 -8.28 -8.51
N SER A 112 -2.29 -8.86 -7.33
CA SER A 112 -2.03 -10.27 -7.05
C SER A 112 -2.82 -11.19 -7.99
N VAL A 113 -4.12 -10.92 -8.19
CA VAL A 113 -4.96 -11.69 -9.12
C VAL A 113 -4.42 -11.59 -10.55
N LEU A 114 -4.08 -10.38 -11.01
CA LEU A 114 -3.58 -10.19 -12.37
C LEU A 114 -2.24 -10.89 -12.61
N PHE A 115 -1.31 -10.86 -11.63
CA PHE A 115 -0.06 -11.61 -11.71
C PHE A 115 -0.29 -13.13 -11.73
N VAL A 116 -1.21 -13.64 -10.91
CA VAL A 116 -1.55 -15.08 -10.90
C VAL A 116 -2.17 -15.51 -12.23
N VAL A 117 -3.14 -14.74 -12.75
CA VAL A 117 -3.76 -15.03 -14.05
C VAL A 117 -2.71 -14.99 -15.16
N ALA A 118 -1.88 -13.95 -15.20
CA ALA A 118 -0.79 -13.85 -16.17
C ALA A 118 0.13 -15.08 -16.13
N GLY A 119 0.50 -15.56 -14.93
CA GLY A 119 1.39 -16.70 -14.78
C GLY A 119 0.80 -18.06 -15.20
N VAL A 120 -0.52 -18.20 -15.26
CA VAL A 120 -1.19 -19.45 -15.71
C VAL A 120 -1.70 -19.39 -17.14
N THR A 121 -1.65 -18.23 -17.79
CA THR A 121 -2.05 -18.02 -19.19
C THR A 121 -0.90 -18.15 -20.19
N VAL A 122 0.28 -18.61 -19.74
CA VAL A 122 1.48 -18.83 -20.56
C VAL A 122 1.49 -20.22 -21.18
#